data_AF-A0A0C9Z6P7-F1
#
_entry.id   AF-A0A0C9Z6P7-F1
#
_cell.length_a   1.000
_cell.length_b   1.000
_cell.length_c   1.000
_cell.angle_alpha   90.00
_cell.angle_beta   90.00
_cell.angle_gamma   90.00
#
_symmetry.space_group_name_H-M   'P 1'
#
loop_
_entity.id
_entity.type
_entity.pdbx_description
1 polymer ?
#
loop_
_entity_poly.entity_id
_entity_poly.type
_entity_poly.pdbx_seq_one_letter_code
_entity_poly.pdbx_strand_id
1 'polypeptide(L)'
;AIFSMHDLPRICYNATTDDTLWKMMSWTKYWEKLTWILPIHCPSPCGHWVMCTINIVSQHLLLFNSFAEERPWKQEIWVRSF
;
A
#
# COMPACT_ATOMS: atom_id res chain seq x y z
N ALA A 1 -6.04 -7.11 -7.82
CA ALA A 1 -5.28 -6.21 -8.71
C ALA A 1 -3.93 -5.93 -8.07
N ILE A 2 -2.86 -5.78 -8.86
CA ILE A 2 -1.56 -5.36 -8.34
C ILE A 2 -1.55 -3.83 -8.38
N PHE A 3 -1.48 -3.17 -7.22
CA PHE A 3 -1.10 -1.76 -7.19
C PHE A 3 0.40 -1.71 -7.39
N SER A 4 0.87 -1.04 -8.45
CA SER A 4 2.29 -0.74 -8.59
C SER A 4 2.60 0.51 -7.76
N MET A 5 3.47 0.37 -6.77
CA MET A 5 3.87 1.49 -5.92
C MET A 5 4.97 2.37 -6.52
N HIS A 6 5.31 2.27 -7.81
CA HIS A 6 6.06 3.38 -8.41
C HIS A 6 5.27 4.70 -8.35
N ASP A 7 3.93 4.63 -8.23
CA ASP A 7 3.06 5.80 -8.20
C ASP A 7 2.63 6.24 -6.78
N LEU A 8 2.82 5.41 -5.75
CA LEU A 8 2.32 5.68 -4.38
C LEU A 8 3.22 6.56 -3.49
N PRO A 9 4.57 6.52 -3.56
CA PRO A 9 5.39 7.52 -2.87
C PRO A 9 4.98 8.93 -3.27
N ARG A 10 4.52 9.13 -4.51
CA ARG A 10 4.03 10.44 -4.97
C ARG A 10 2.73 10.87 -4.30
N ILE A 11 1.88 9.94 -3.84
CA ILE A 11 0.68 10.22 -3.04
C ILE A 11 1.08 10.66 -1.63
N CYS A 12 2.00 9.92 -0.98
CA CYS A 12 2.43 10.22 0.38
C CYS A 12 3.22 11.54 0.50
N TYR A 13 3.83 12.02 -0.60
CA TYR A 13 4.55 13.30 -0.66
C TYR A 13 3.72 14.45 -1.24
N ASN A 14 2.39 14.32 -1.39
CA ASN A 14 1.54 15.33 -2.07
C ASN A 14 2.04 15.72 -3.48
N ALA A 15 2.85 14.88 -4.11
CA ALA A 15 3.48 15.16 -5.39
C ALA A 15 2.57 14.80 -6.58
N THR A 16 1.37 14.25 -6.33
CA THR A 16 0.45 13.80 -7.37
C THR A 16 -1.00 13.97 -6.90
N THR A 17 -1.82 14.65 -7.71
CA THR A 17 -3.26 14.84 -7.47
C THR A 17 -4.05 13.55 -7.68
N ASP A 18 -5.18 13.41 -7.00
CA ASP A 18 -6.10 12.25 -7.11
C ASP A 18 -6.45 11.92 -8.58
N ASP A 19 -6.62 12.93 -9.43
CA ASP A 19 -6.91 12.77 -10.86
C ASP A 19 -5.82 12.02 -11.62
N THR A 20 -4.56 12.31 -11.30
CA THR A 20 -3.41 11.67 -11.95
C THR A 20 -3.34 10.20 -11.56
N LEU A 21 -3.57 9.91 -10.28
CA LEU A 21 -3.65 8.54 -9.78
C LEU A 21 -4.81 7.77 -10.43
N TRP A 22 -5.99 8.39 -10.48
CA TRP A 22 -7.16 7.82 -11.13
C TRP A 22 -6.89 7.51 -12.60
N LYS A 23 -6.26 8.43 -13.34
CA LYS A 23 -5.87 8.19 -14.74
C LYS A 23 -4.94 7.00 -14.89
N MET A 24 -3.98 6.82 -13.97
CA MET A 24 -3.01 5.74 -14.02
C MET A 24 -3.58 4.39 -13.59
N MET A 25 -4.59 4.37 -12.73
CA MET A 25 -5.10 3.11 -12.14
C MET A 25 -6.51 2.74 -12.61
N SER A 26 -7.26 3.64 -13.24
CA SER A 26 -8.66 3.42 -13.63
C SER A 26 -8.85 2.21 -14.55
N TRP A 27 -7.91 1.99 -15.47
CA TRP A 27 -7.95 0.85 -16.39
C TRP A 27 -7.83 -0.51 -15.67
N THR A 28 -7.24 -0.54 -14.47
CA THR A 28 -7.11 -1.78 -13.67
C THR A 28 -8.42 -2.19 -13.02
N LYS A 29 -9.39 -1.26 -12.92
CA LYS A 29 -10.67 -1.43 -12.21
C LYS A 29 -10.48 -2.07 -10.84
N TYR A 30 -9.44 -1.65 -10.12
CA TYR A 30 -9.06 -2.29 -8.86
C TYR A 30 -10.21 -2.27 -7.83
N TRP A 31 -11.05 -1.24 -7.86
CA TRP A 31 -12.22 -1.09 -6.98
C TRP A 31 -13.26 -2.20 -7.17
N GLU A 32 -13.27 -2.89 -8.31
CA GLU A 32 -14.16 -4.04 -8.56
C GLU A 32 -13.56 -5.36 -8.04
N LYS A 33 -12.31 -5.36 -7.57
CA LYS A 33 -11.63 -6.57 -7.09
C LYS A 33 -11.83 -6.74 -5.59
N LEU A 34 -12.11 -7.98 -5.19
CA LEU A 34 -12.27 -8.36 -3.78
C LEU A 34 -10.94 -8.41 -3.02
N THR A 35 -9.82 -8.54 -3.74
CA THR A 35 -8.47 -8.59 -3.18
C THR A 35 -7.58 -7.54 -3.84
N TRP A 36 -6.99 -6.68 -3.02
CA TRP A 36 -6.02 -5.67 -3.43
C TRP A 36 -4.64 -6.04 -2.93
N ILE A 37 -3.63 -5.83 -3.76
CA ILE A 37 -2.23 -5.94 -3.37
C ILE A 37 -1.70 -4.52 -3.30
N LEU A 38 -1.33 -4.08 -2.11
CA LEU A 38 -0.76 -2.78 -1.81
C LEU A 38 0.71 -3.00 -1.42
N PRO A 39 1.68 -2.75 -2.31
CA PRO A 39 3.06 -2.66 -1.87
C PRO A 39 3.21 -1.45 -0.94
N ILE A 40 4.21 -1.42 -0.07
CA ILE A 40 4.48 -0.32 0.86
C ILE A 40 6.00 -0.14 0.91
N HIS A 41 6.46 1.09 0.76
CA HIS A 41 7.87 1.44 0.73
C HIS A 41 8.25 1.91 2.13
N CYS A 42 9.13 1.16 2.77
CA CYS A 42 9.68 1.45 4.08
C CYS A 42 11.10 2.02 3.92
N PRO A 43 11.30 3.34 3.97
CA PRO A 43 12.58 3.97 3.64
C PRO A 43 13.71 3.66 4.64
N SER A 44 13.41 3.28 5.88
CA SER A 44 14.39 2.99 6.94
C SER A 44 14.48 1.48 7.21
N PRO A 45 15.66 0.93 7.54
CA PRO A 45 17.00 1.55 7.53
C PRO A 45 17.70 1.53 6.15
N CYS A 46 17.21 0.74 5.19
CA CYS A 46 17.90 0.52 3.91
C CYS A 46 16.98 0.63 2.67
N GLY A 47 15.79 1.23 2.79
CA GLY A 47 14.82 1.26 1.69
C GLY A 47 14.32 -0.14 1.34
N HIS A 48 13.27 -0.58 2.03
CA HIS A 48 12.70 -1.91 1.87
C HIS A 48 11.27 -1.85 1.33
N TRP A 49 10.88 -2.87 0.58
CA TRP A 49 9.52 -3.01 0.06
C TRP A 49 8.82 -4.15 0.78
N VAL A 50 7.67 -3.85 1.37
CA VAL A 50 6.75 -4.86 1.90
C VAL A 50 5.48 -4.90 1.06
N MET A 51 4.76 -6.00 1.14
CA MET A 51 3.53 -6.21 0.38
C MET A 51 2.37 -6.46 1.34
N CYS A 52 1.36 -5.62 1.32
CA CYS A 52 0.10 -5.82 2.02
C CYS A 52 -0.93 -6.39 1.05
N THR A 53 -1.63 -7.45 1.46
CA THR A 53 -2.80 -7.96 0.76
C THR A 53 -4.04 -7.59 1.55
N ILE A 54 -4.98 -6.92 0.89
CA ILE A 54 -6.24 -6.45 1.48
C ILE A 54 -7.34 -7.33 0.92
N ASN A 55 -8.00 -8.10 1.78
CA ASN A 55 -9.23 -8.79 1.43
C ASN A 55 -10.41 -7.93 1.87
N ILE A 56 -11.15 -7.39 0.89
CA ILE A 56 -12.27 -6.47 1.13
C ILE A 56 -13.44 -7.18 1.78
N VAL A 57 -13.70 -8.45 1.42
CA VAL A 57 -14.83 -9.22 1.94
C VAL A 57 -14.62 -9.57 3.41
N SER A 58 -13.45 -10.08 3.75
CA SER A 58 -13.13 -10.46 5.12
C SER A 58 -12.61 -9.29 5.98
N GLN A 59 -12.41 -8.12 5.38
CA GLN A 59 -11.81 -6.94 6.03
C GLN A 59 -10.45 -7.26 6.68
N HIS A 60 -9.68 -8.16 6.08
CA HIS A 60 -8.38 -8.56 6.60
C HIS A 60 -7.23 -7.94 5.81
N LEU A 61 -6.20 -7.55 6.55
CA LEU A 61 -4.92 -7.07 6.03
C LEU A 61 -3.85 -8.10 6.35
N LEU A 62 -3.16 -8.57 5.32
CA LEU A 62 -2.08 -9.55 5.41
C LEU A 62 -0.80 -8.88 4.96
N LEU A 63 0.11 -8.62 5.90
CA LEU A 63 1.42 -8.04 5.59
C LEU A 63 2.42 -9.15 5.33
N PHE A 64 3.08 -9.09 4.17
CA PHE A 64 4.19 -9.93 3.80
C PHE A 64 5.48 -9.10 3.76
N ASN A 65 6.44 -9.49 4.60
CA ASN A 65 7.78 -8.92 4.65
C ASN A 65 8.80 -10.00 4.25
N SER A 66 9.46 -9.83 3.10
CA SER A 66 10.44 -10.80 2.60
C SER A 66 11.71 -10.89 3.45
N PHE A 67 12.00 -9.88 4.28
CA PHE A 67 13.14 -9.91 5.20
C PHE A 67 12.82 -10.64 6.51
N ALA A 68 11.58 -11.12 6.67
CA ALA A 68 11.07 -11.72 7.90
C ALA A 68 11.40 -10.88 9.15
N GLU A 69 11.56 -9.56 8.98
CA GLU A 69 11.96 -8.68 10.06
C GLU A 69 10.79 -8.59 11.06
N GLU A 70 11.01 -9.09 12.27
CA GLU A 70 10.01 -9.13 13.35
C GLU A 70 9.71 -7.75 13.95
N ARG A 71 10.32 -6.66 13.43
CA ARG A 71 10.13 -5.33 13.98
C ARG A 71 8.63 -4.99 14.00
N PRO A 72 8.07 -4.65 15.17
CA PRO A 72 6.65 -4.37 15.27
C PRO A 72 6.35 -3.03 14.59
N TRP A 73 5.66 -3.10 13.45
CA TRP A 73 5.07 -1.97 12.70
C TRP A 73 4.14 -1.08 13.56
N LYS A 74 3.84 -1.47 14.80
CA LYS A 74 3.03 -0.70 15.76
C LYS A 74 3.53 0.73 15.99
N GLN A 75 4.82 1.00 15.80
CA GLN A 75 5.38 2.36 15.95
C GLN A 75 5.29 3.20 14.67
N GLU A 76 5.11 2.58 13.50
CA GLU A 76 5.13 3.28 12.20
C GLU A 76 3.73 3.55 11.65
N ILE A 77 2.72 2.79 12.07
CA ILE A 77 1.33 2.96 11.62
C ILE A 77 0.58 3.86 12.61
N TRP A 78 0.52 5.17 12.33
CA TRP A 78 -0.37 6.08 13.06
C TRP A 78 -1.81 5.88 12.58
N VAL A 79 -2.57 5.02 13.26
CA VAL A 79 -4.01 4.89 13.01
C VAL A 79 -4.71 6.10 13.62
N ARG A 80 -5.15 7.05 12.79
CA ARG A 80 -6.10 8.07 13.25
C ARG A 80 -7.48 7.43 13.35
N SER A 81 -7.94 7.19 14.56
CA SER A 81 -9.36 6.92 14.83
C SER A 81 -10.15 8.20 14.52
N PHE A 82 -11.17 8.08 13.67
CA PHE A 82 -12.17 9.14 13.45
C PHE A 82 -13.22 9.11 14.57
#